data_AF-A0A932TH47-F1
#
_entry.id   AF-A0A932TH47-F1
#
_cell.length_a   1.000
_cell.length_b   1.000
_cell.length_c   1.000
_cell.angle_alpha   90.00
_cell.angle_beta   90.00
_cell.angle_gamma   90.00
#
_symmetry.space_group_name_H-M   'P 1'
#
loop_
_entity.id
_entity.type
_entity.pdbx_description
1 polymer ?
#
loop_
_entity_poly.entity_id
_entity_poly.type
_entity_poly.pdbx_seq_one_letter_code
_entity_poly.pdbx_strand_id
1 'polypeptide(L)'
;MLASSLPTRLSLPDRLSEHLDDLLARDNNSILVWTDAREEGQGSHWFEVHLLSNGYRFELTLRFWVPDWLKERGLQATLPAHLLVAEFKPGEAATVHLGQQKMSDLRASRLKVARLVARLIVELWVPLEPDDVSLQDLRYHPVTLDTPYPQLPAYQQ
;
A
#
# COMPACT_ATOMS: atom_id res chain seq x y z
N MET A 1 -1.08 -27.13 11.55
CA MET A 1 -1.86 -26.43 12.58
C MET A 1 -0.90 -25.77 13.55
N LEU A 2 -0.59 -24.48 13.38
CA LEU A 2 -0.01 -23.62 14.41
C LEU A 2 -0.42 -22.18 14.08
N ALA A 3 -1.66 -21.81 14.39
CA ALA A 3 -2.05 -20.42 14.51
C ALA A 3 -1.80 -20.01 15.97
N SER A 4 -0.57 -19.63 16.27
CA SER A 4 -0.26 -18.96 17.53
C SER A 4 -0.64 -17.49 17.40
N SER A 5 -1.94 -17.19 17.48
CA SER A 5 -2.43 -15.81 17.59
C SER A 5 -2.24 -15.34 19.03
N LEU A 6 -1.04 -14.83 19.33
CA LEU A 6 -0.87 -13.93 20.48
C LEU A 6 -1.79 -12.72 20.24
N PRO A 7 -2.60 -12.27 21.22
CA PRO A 7 -3.40 -11.07 21.06
C PRO A 7 -2.45 -9.89 20.86
N THR A 8 -2.50 -9.28 19.68
CA THR A 8 -1.66 -8.12 19.36
C THR A 8 -2.28 -6.93 20.08
N ARG A 9 -1.71 -6.49 21.21
CA ARG A 9 -2.23 -5.37 22.02
C ARG A 9 -2.11 -3.99 21.34
N LEU A 10 -1.58 -3.94 20.12
CA LEU A 10 -1.34 -2.70 19.39
C LEU A 10 -2.59 -2.29 18.60
N SER A 11 -2.85 -0.99 18.53
CA SER A 11 -3.90 -0.47 17.66
C SER A 11 -3.60 -0.79 16.19
N LEU A 12 -4.61 -0.88 15.33
CA LEU A 12 -4.42 -1.14 13.90
C LEU A 12 -3.40 -0.16 13.27
N PRO A 13 -3.49 1.17 13.48
CA PRO A 13 -2.48 2.10 12.97
C PRO A 13 -1.05 1.80 13.44
N ASP A 14 -0.86 1.40 14.70
CA ASP A 14 0.48 1.12 15.24
C ASP A 14 1.07 -0.14 14.59
N ARG A 15 0.27 -1.21 14.47
CA ARG A 15 0.68 -2.45 13.81
C ARG A 15 1.02 -2.23 12.32
N LEU A 16 0.18 -1.47 11.60
CA LEU A 16 0.47 -1.10 10.22
C LEU A 16 1.75 -0.24 10.14
N SER A 17 2.03 0.57 11.15
CA SER A 17 3.26 1.38 11.22
C SER A 17 4.50 0.51 11.34
N GLU A 18 4.47 -0.54 12.16
CA GLU A 18 5.57 -1.52 12.28
C GLU A 18 5.81 -2.24 10.94
N HIS A 19 4.75 -2.70 10.27
CA HIS A 19 4.90 -3.33 8.96
C HIS A 19 5.46 -2.37 7.89
N LEU A 20 5.10 -1.07 7.97
CA LEU A 20 5.67 -0.04 7.09
C LEU A 20 7.13 0.27 7.43
N ASP A 21 7.56 0.13 8.69
CA ASP A 21 8.99 0.19 9.04
C ASP A 21 9.76 -0.92 8.33
N ASP A 22 9.24 -2.14 8.35
CA ASP A 22 9.85 -3.26 7.63
C ASP A 22 9.92 -3.00 6.13
N LEU A 23 8.86 -2.43 5.54
CA LEU A 23 8.86 -2.03 4.12
C LEU A 23 9.94 -0.98 3.82
N LEU A 24 10.06 0.06 4.65
CA LEU A 24 11.01 1.18 4.46
C LEU A 24 12.45 0.85 4.87
N ALA A 25 12.65 -0.27 5.56
CA ALA A 25 13.96 -0.84 5.83
C ALA A 25 14.49 -1.68 4.66
N ARG A 26 13.61 -2.11 3.75
CA ARG A 26 13.98 -2.88 2.55
C ARG A 26 14.40 -1.99 1.38
N ASP A 27 14.93 -2.65 0.35
CA ASP A 27 15.29 -2.04 -0.92
C ASP A 27 14.05 -1.55 -1.71
N ASN A 28 14.32 -0.81 -2.77
CA ASN A 28 13.29 -0.33 -3.68
C ASN A 28 12.48 -1.47 -4.31
N ASN A 29 11.24 -1.18 -4.71
CA ASN A 29 10.32 -2.11 -5.37
C ASN A 29 9.75 -3.21 -4.46
N SER A 30 9.71 -2.94 -3.15
CA SER A 30 9.06 -3.80 -2.18
C SER A 30 7.56 -3.54 -2.13
N ILE A 31 6.78 -4.60 -1.92
CA ILE A 31 5.32 -4.56 -1.76
C ILE A 31 4.95 -5.22 -0.44
N LEU A 32 4.13 -4.53 0.33
CA LEU A 32 3.50 -5.03 1.54
C LEU A 32 2.01 -5.26 1.27
N VAL A 33 1.49 -6.44 1.62
CA VAL A 33 0.10 -6.83 1.32
C VAL A 33 -0.64 -7.23 2.60
N TRP A 34 -1.75 -6.56 2.88
CA TRP A 34 -2.69 -6.93 3.94
C TRP A 34 -3.99 -7.48 3.37
N THR A 35 -4.59 -8.42 4.08
CA THR A 35 -5.87 -9.04 3.72
C THR A 35 -6.81 -9.11 4.92
N ASP A 36 -8.11 -9.17 4.64
CA ASP A 36 -9.11 -9.52 5.63
C ASP A 36 -9.00 -11.01 6.00
N ALA A 37 -8.73 -11.29 7.27
CA ALA A 37 -8.54 -12.64 7.81
C ALA A 37 -9.85 -13.41 7.98
N ARG A 38 -10.99 -12.72 7.95
CA ARG A 38 -12.33 -13.34 8.08
C ARG A 38 -12.75 -14.05 6.79
N GLU A 39 -12.22 -13.61 5.65
CA GLU A 39 -12.54 -14.13 4.33
C GLU A 39 -11.52 -15.20 3.91
N GLU A 40 -11.72 -16.44 4.36
CA GLU A 40 -10.94 -17.58 3.90
C GLU A 40 -11.30 -17.93 2.44
N GLY A 41 -10.53 -17.41 1.48
CA GLY A 41 -10.38 -18.04 0.17
C GLY A 41 -10.64 -17.21 -1.08
N GLN A 42 -11.06 -15.94 -0.99
CA GLN A 42 -11.35 -15.16 -2.21
C GLN A 42 -10.84 -13.72 -2.28
N GLY A 43 -9.93 -13.30 -1.40
CA GLY A 43 -9.16 -12.07 -1.61
C GLY A 43 -10.02 -10.85 -1.97
N SER A 44 -11.25 -10.78 -1.45
CA SER A 44 -12.19 -9.72 -1.83
C SER A 44 -11.74 -8.40 -1.23
N HIS A 45 -11.14 -8.43 -0.04
CA HIS A 45 -10.63 -7.26 0.66
C HIS A 45 -9.13 -7.37 0.85
N TRP A 46 -8.37 -6.58 0.08
CA TRP A 46 -6.91 -6.53 0.12
C TRP A 46 -6.40 -5.11 -0.03
N PHE A 47 -5.25 -4.85 0.59
CA PHE A 47 -4.58 -3.55 0.58
C PHE A 47 -3.08 -3.75 0.37
N GLU A 48 -2.51 -3.01 -0.56
CA GLU A 48 -1.10 -3.04 -0.88
C GLU A 48 -0.45 -1.66 -0.71
N VAL A 49 0.80 -1.67 -0.26
CA VAL A 49 1.69 -0.52 -0.27
C VAL A 49 2.93 -0.87 -1.06
N HIS A 50 3.17 -0.11 -2.12
CA HIS A 50 4.30 -0.28 -3.02
C HIS A 50 5.31 0.82 -2.72
N LEU A 51 6.57 0.45 -2.49
CA LEU A 51 7.69 1.37 -2.40
C LEU A 51 8.44 1.36 -3.72
N LEU A 52 8.33 2.42 -4.50
CA LEU A 52 9.03 2.59 -5.77
C LEU A 52 10.19 3.58 -5.61
N SER A 53 11.24 3.44 -6.43
CA SER A 53 12.36 4.38 -6.47
C SER A 53 12.79 4.65 -7.90
N ASN A 54 13.10 5.91 -8.20
CA ASN A 54 13.74 6.33 -9.45
C ASN A 54 15.26 6.57 -9.29
N GLY A 55 15.85 6.09 -8.19
CA GLY A 55 17.28 6.23 -7.88
C GLY A 55 17.64 7.47 -7.05
N TYR A 56 16.81 8.52 -7.05
CA TYR A 56 17.03 9.72 -6.21
C TYR A 56 15.88 9.98 -5.24
N ARG A 57 14.65 9.66 -5.63
CA ARG A 57 13.45 9.80 -4.83
C ARG A 57 12.69 8.49 -4.75
N PHE A 58 11.89 8.41 -3.69
CA PHE A 58 11.04 7.28 -3.40
C PHE A 58 9.58 7.71 -3.44
N GLU A 59 8.73 6.79 -3.84
CA GLU A 59 7.29 6.98 -3.92
C GLU A 59 6.59 5.84 -3.20
N LEU A 60 5.62 6.18 -2.37
CA LEU A 60 4.66 5.20 -1.86
C LEU A 60 3.40 5.27 -2.69
N THR A 61 2.98 4.13 -3.21
CA THR A 61 1.71 3.97 -3.92
C THR A 61 0.83 3.02 -3.12
N LEU A 62 -0.40 3.46 -2.83
CA LEU A 62 -1.41 2.60 -2.21
C LEU A 62 -2.24 2.00 -3.32
N ARG A 63 -2.43 0.69 -3.29
CA ARG A 63 -3.34 0.00 -4.20
C ARG A 63 -4.26 -0.86 -3.35
N PHE A 64 -5.57 -0.80 -3.56
CA PHE A 64 -6.50 -1.52 -2.71
C PHE A 64 -7.80 -1.83 -3.43
N TRP A 65 -8.48 -2.88 -2.98
CA TRP A 65 -9.82 -3.19 -3.44
C TRP A 65 -10.80 -2.07 -3.06
N VAL A 66 -11.74 -1.79 -3.98
CA VAL A 66 -12.84 -0.87 -3.73
C VAL A 66 -14.18 -1.55 -3.99
N PRO A 67 -15.20 -1.29 -3.16
CA PRO A 67 -16.53 -1.83 -3.40
C PRO A 67 -17.17 -1.24 -4.65
N ASP A 68 -18.09 -1.99 -5.25
CA ASP A 68 -18.83 -1.63 -6.47
C ASP A 68 -19.75 -0.42 -6.28
N TRP A 69 -20.25 -0.21 -5.06
CA TRP A 69 -21.07 0.94 -4.69
C TRP A 69 -20.26 2.24 -4.50
N LEU A 70 -18.94 2.15 -4.32
CA LEU A 70 -18.10 3.32 -4.10
C LEU A 70 -17.93 4.11 -5.40
N LYS A 71 -18.08 5.42 -5.31
CA LYS A 71 -17.79 6.34 -6.42
C LYS A 71 -16.44 7.02 -6.18
N GLU A 72 -15.76 7.38 -7.25
CA GLU A 72 -14.45 8.05 -7.20
C GLU A 72 -14.48 9.32 -6.34
N ARG A 73 -15.56 10.11 -6.44
CA ARG A 73 -15.75 11.29 -5.58
C ARG A 73 -15.86 10.94 -4.09
N GLY A 74 -16.46 9.81 -3.77
CA GLY A 74 -16.54 9.29 -2.40
C GLY A 74 -15.15 8.91 -1.90
N LEU A 75 -14.35 8.23 -2.73
CA LEU A 75 -12.96 7.93 -2.41
C LEU A 75 -12.13 9.23 -2.22
N GLN A 76 -12.27 10.20 -3.12
CA GLN A 76 -11.54 11.47 -3.00
C GLN A 76 -11.90 12.22 -1.70
N ALA A 77 -13.14 12.09 -1.21
CA ALA A 77 -13.57 12.70 0.04
C ALA A 77 -12.99 12.04 1.31
N THR A 78 -12.57 10.77 1.24
CA THR A 78 -11.90 10.08 2.36
C THR A 78 -10.40 10.36 2.38
N LEU A 79 -9.81 10.71 1.24
CA LEU A 79 -8.39 11.01 1.10
C LEU A 79 -8.04 12.46 1.50
N PRO A 80 -6.83 12.72 2.02
CA PRO A 80 -6.30 14.07 2.14
C PRO A 80 -6.27 14.81 0.79
N ALA A 81 -6.60 16.10 0.80
CA ALA A 81 -6.81 16.90 -0.42
C ALA A 81 -5.61 17.00 -1.39
N HIS A 82 -4.39 16.72 -0.93
CA HIS A 82 -3.17 16.77 -1.75
C HIS A 82 -2.87 15.42 -2.44
N LEU A 83 -3.62 14.35 -2.13
CA LEU A 83 -3.41 13.04 -2.74
C LEU A 83 -4.20 12.92 -4.04
N LEU A 84 -3.57 12.22 -4.99
CA LEU A 84 -4.10 11.99 -6.32
C LEU A 84 -4.49 10.52 -6.46
N VAL A 85 -5.73 10.29 -6.87
CA VAL A 85 -6.20 8.99 -7.35
C VAL A 85 -5.73 8.88 -8.80
N ALA A 86 -4.83 7.94 -9.09
CA ALA A 86 -4.35 7.69 -10.44
C ALA A 86 -5.26 6.74 -11.22
N GLU A 87 -5.83 5.76 -10.52
CA GLU A 87 -6.72 4.77 -11.12
C GLU A 87 -7.88 4.49 -10.17
N PHE A 88 -9.08 4.32 -10.72
CA PHE A 88 -10.26 3.96 -9.96
C PHE A 88 -11.20 3.10 -10.80
N LYS A 89 -11.48 1.89 -10.31
CA LYS A 89 -12.43 0.95 -10.90
C LYS A 89 -13.31 0.34 -9.81
N PRO A 90 -14.60 0.74 -9.71
CA PRO A 90 -15.54 0.17 -8.74
C PRO A 90 -15.59 -1.35 -8.82
N GLY A 91 -15.59 -2.02 -7.66
CA GLY A 91 -15.62 -3.48 -7.56
C GLY A 91 -14.29 -4.17 -7.85
N GLU A 92 -13.28 -3.43 -8.31
CA GLU A 92 -11.96 -3.96 -8.66
C GLU A 92 -10.86 -3.38 -7.76
N ALA A 93 -10.38 -2.17 -8.08
CA ALA A 93 -9.25 -1.56 -7.39
C ALA A 93 -9.18 -0.05 -7.58
N ALA A 94 -8.47 0.60 -6.66
CA ALA A 94 -8.01 1.98 -6.80
C ALA A 94 -6.52 2.09 -6.51
N THR A 95 -5.88 3.07 -7.13
CA THR A 95 -4.45 3.40 -6.97
C THR A 95 -4.30 4.85 -6.57
N VAL A 96 -3.59 5.11 -5.47
CA VAL A 96 -3.37 6.45 -4.90
C VAL A 96 -1.88 6.71 -4.72
N HIS A 97 -1.41 7.84 -5.24
CA HIS A 97 -0.01 8.25 -5.15
C HIS A 97 0.20 9.19 -3.96
N LEU A 98 1.19 8.89 -3.11
CA LEU A 98 1.55 9.73 -1.97
C LEU A 98 2.59 10.80 -2.33
N GLY A 99 3.03 10.81 -3.58
CA GLY A 99 4.03 11.73 -4.11
C GLY A 99 5.46 11.29 -3.81
N GLN A 100 6.38 11.90 -4.56
CA GLN A 100 7.81 11.59 -4.50
C GLN A 100 8.54 12.43 -3.47
N GLN A 101 9.29 11.76 -2.60
CA GLN A 101 10.00 12.38 -1.50
C GLN A 101 11.29 11.62 -1.14
N LYS A 102 12.10 12.19 -0.25
CA LYS A 102 13.32 11.54 0.23
C LYS A 102 12.95 10.41 1.19
N MET A 103 13.82 9.41 1.32
CA MET A 103 13.62 8.30 2.25
C MET A 103 13.47 8.77 3.72
N SER A 104 14.19 9.83 4.12
CA SER A 104 14.04 10.45 5.45
C SER A 104 12.62 10.92 5.71
N ASP A 105 11.99 11.51 4.70
CA ASP A 105 10.66 12.12 4.81
C ASP A 105 9.57 11.04 4.81
N LEU A 106 9.78 9.95 4.05
CA LEU A 106 8.94 8.75 4.12
C LEU A 106 8.94 8.13 5.51
N ARG A 107 10.13 7.95 6.10
CA ARG A 107 10.27 7.40 7.46
C ARG A 107 9.59 8.29 8.49
N ALA A 108 9.76 9.60 8.39
CA ALA A 108 9.07 10.55 9.27
C ALA A 108 7.53 10.53 9.09
N SER A 109 7.05 10.26 7.87
CA SER A 109 5.62 10.23 7.53
C SER A 109 4.96 8.87 7.81
N ARG A 110 5.73 7.84 8.19
CA ARG A 110 5.27 6.45 8.35
C ARG A 110 3.97 6.33 9.15
N LEU A 111 3.90 6.94 10.33
CA LEU A 111 2.70 6.86 11.19
C LEU A 111 1.49 7.56 10.54
N LYS A 112 1.71 8.66 9.81
CA LYS A 112 0.64 9.34 9.07
C LYS A 112 0.11 8.46 7.94
N VAL A 113 1.00 7.75 7.23
CA VAL A 113 0.61 6.78 6.20
C VAL A 113 -0.14 5.61 6.82
N ALA A 114 0.36 5.05 7.93
CA ALA A 114 -0.31 3.95 8.63
C ALA A 114 -1.74 4.33 9.07
N ARG A 115 -1.94 5.54 9.59
CA ARG A 115 -3.28 6.06 9.95
C ARG A 115 -4.20 6.22 8.75
N LEU A 116 -3.66 6.69 7.62
CA LEU A 116 -4.43 6.79 6.37
C LEU A 116 -4.88 5.41 5.90
N VAL A 117 -3.97 4.44 5.86
CA VAL A 117 -4.29 3.05 5.49
C VAL A 117 -5.32 2.46 6.44
N ALA A 118 -5.13 2.59 7.76
CA ALA A 118 -6.10 2.11 8.74
C ALA A 118 -7.49 2.70 8.52
N ARG A 119 -7.57 4.02 8.27
CA ARG A 119 -8.85 4.68 7.95
C ARG A 119 -9.47 4.10 6.68
N LEU A 120 -8.71 3.95 5.61
CA LEU A 120 -9.23 3.39 4.35
C LEU A 120 -9.73 1.96 4.54
N ILE A 121 -9.00 1.12 5.28
CA ILE A 121 -9.45 -0.23 5.62
C ILE A 121 -10.75 -0.18 6.41
N VAL A 122 -10.85 0.68 7.43
CA VAL A 122 -12.06 0.80 8.24
C VAL A 122 -13.28 1.22 7.42
N GLU A 123 -13.10 2.22 6.55
CA GLU A 123 -14.17 2.76 5.71
C GLU A 123 -14.61 1.79 4.60
N LEU A 124 -13.68 1.00 4.05
CA LEU A 124 -13.94 0.19 2.86
C LEU A 124 -14.27 -1.27 3.18
N TRP A 125 -13.67 -1.85 4.23
CA TRP A 125 -13.84 -3.27 4.59
C TRP A 125 -14.76 -3.46 5.79
N VAL A 126 -14.94 -2.43 6.62
CA VAL A 126 -15.68 -2.50 7.88
C VAL A 126 -15.16 -3.66 8.78
N PRO A 127 -13.88 -3.62 9.20
CA PRO A 127 -13.36 -4.56 10.19
C PRO A 127 -14.07 -4.32 11.53
N LEU A 128 -14.31 -5.40 12.27
CA LEU A 128 -14.89 -5.34 13.61
C LEU A 128 -13.79 -5.18 14.66
N GLU A 129 -12.64 -5.83 14.43
CA GLU A 129 -11.51 -5.83 15.34
C GLU A 129 -10.19 -5.61 14.59
N PRO A 130 -9.13 -5.08 15.23
CA PRO A 130 -7.82 -4.93 14.60
C PRO A 130 -7.30 -6.24 14.02
N ASP A 131 -7.50 -7.36 14.71
CA ASP A 131 -6.99 -8.68 14.28
C ASP A 131 -7.66 -9.22 13.01
N ASP A 132 -8.74 -8.60 12.52
CA ASP A 132 -9.34 -8.89 11.22
C ASP A 132 -8.39 -8.55 10.05
N VAL A 133 -7.39 -7.69 10.26
CA VAL A 133 -6.42 -7.30 9.22
C VAL A 133 -5.11 -8.06 9.40
N SER A 134 -4.85 -9.04 8.56
CA SER A 134 -3.61 -9.84 8.63
C SER A 134 -2.60 -9.42 7.58
N LEU A 135 -1.31 -9.41 7.95
CA LEU A 135 -0.22 -9.30 6.97
C LEU A 135 -0.13 -10.62 6.21
N GLN A 136 -0.39 -10.60 4.91
CA GLN A 136 -0.31 -11.78 4.07
C GLN A 136 1.11 -12.00 3.57
N ASP A 137 1.74 -10.95 3.05
CA ASP A 137 3.03 -11.05 2.37
C ASP A 137 3.82 -9.74 2.43
N LEU A 138 5.14 -9.87 2.46
CA LEU A 138 6.10 -8.78 2.24
C LEU A 138 7.10 -9.25 1.20
N ARG A 139 6.80 -8.92 -0.05
CA ARG A 139 7.46 -9.45 -1.25
C ARG A 139 8.25 -8.37 -1.98
N TYR A 140 9.29 -8.80 -2.68
CA TYR A 140 9.97 -7.96 -3.65
C TYR A 140 9.23 -8.09 -4.99
N HIS A 141 8.83 -6.98 -5.59
CA HIS A 141 8.35 -7.02 -6.96
C HIS A 141 9.55 -6.88 -7.89
N PRO A 142 9.90 -7.90 -8.69
CA PRO A 142 10.84 -7.69 -9.77
C PRO A 142 10.19 -6.69 -10.71
N VAL A 143 10.73 -5.47 -10.75
CA VAL A 143 10.35 -4.51 -11.78
C VAL A 143 10.75 -5.14 -13.11
N THR A 144 9.78 -5.72 -13.83
CA THR A 144 9.87 -5.74 -15.29
C THR A 144 9.81 -4.27 -15.68
N LEU A 145 10.98 -3.67 -15.83
CA LEU A 145 11.12 -2.31 -16.35
C LEU A 145 10.57 -2.32 -17.78
N ASP A 146 9.27 -2.04 -17.94
CA ASP A 146 8.70 -1.49 -19.18
C ASP A 146 9.09 -0.01 -19.34
N THR A 147 10.19 0.41 -18.71
CA THR A 147 10.85 1.67 -19.02
C THR A 147 11.74 1.38 -20.23
N PRO A 148 11.45 1.91 -21.43
CA PRO A 148 12.38 1.79 -22.54
C PRO A 148 13.70 2.39 -22.08
N TYR A 149 14.76 1.57 -22.04
CA TYR A 149 16.11 2.08 -21.89
C TYR A 149 16.30 3.15 -22.97
N PRO A 150 16.71 4.39 -22.63
CA PRO A 150 17.12 5.33 -23.66
C PRO A 150 18.24 4.65 -24.44
N GLN A 151 18.02 4.42 -25.74
CA GLN A 151 19.06 3.86 -26.59
C GLN A 151 20.25 4.80 -26.51
N LEU A 152 21.36 4.30 -25.95
CA LEU A 152 22.62 5.01 -26.00
C LEU A 152 22.94 5.27 -27.48
N PRO A 153 23.39 6.48 -27.85
CA PRO A 153 23.74 6.77 -29.23
C PRO A 153 24.77 5.73 -29.68
N ALA A 154 24.45 4.99 -30.73
CA ALA A 154 25.38 4.07 -31.36
C ALA A 154 26.57 4.90 -31.84
N TYR A 155 27.72 4.75 -31.15
CA TYR A 155 28.98 5.26 -31.67
C TYR A 155 29.29 4.46 -32.94
N GLN A 156 29.02 5.05 -34.10
CA GLN A 156 29.49 4.56 -35.38
C GLN A 156 31.02 4.68 -35.37
N GLN A 157 31.69 3.54 -35.50
CA GLN A 157 33.12 3.44 -35.79
C GLN A 157 33.38 3.78 -37.25
#